data_AF-A0A938HB78-F1
#
_entry.id   AF-A0A938HB78-F1
#
_cell.length_a   1.000
_cell.length_b   1.000
_cell.length_c   1.000
_cell.angle_alpha   90.00
_cell.angle_beta   90.00
_cell.angle_gamma   90.00
#
_symmetry.space_group_name_H-M   'P 1'
#
loop_
_entity.id
_entity.type
_entity.pdbx_description
1 polymer ?
#
loop_
_entity_poly.entity_id
_entity_poly.type
_entity_poly.pdbx_seq_one_letter_code
_entity_poly.pdbx_strand_id
1 'polypeptide(L)'
;MFSGIVYIYLFVFSSAQTQSGAGHISMAFGIDSLNLTYYTKYRKQDGGGFKLKNISYHEALNFDRTQLKHQAFNPVLVLRLRADSIEPNKLEAIADRFNLNKPWSLFANNCADAVKKVLREAKVNPGLALMISTPSELIKDLCFHQKREIQTKNIQILHGNLMQYLDQEPKAVPQTLFGKHGPHAQFPPYKEALLILPGFGSKYHSLHRLKNTFKKAPYDVFVPRYIARASLEETLENLELYWQRHGLDAYQKVHVFGYIVGSWTINAWIAQNGKSNIATIVYDRSTLQERAPLVLVQDMKFVNFILFGDVMQDLLQTPYTPLQDSTIRKGMLLETYATNTVRKHQQTAASMGPYCWELSCFGQAVDDYRFVPMHHDQMYTHPEVFAEALLYFIENGNFGPHLQSVQPVENPFIKHKP
;
A
#
# COMPACT_ATOMS: atom_id res chain seq x y z
N MET A 1 -36.87 18.67 20.80
CA MET A 1 -36.27 17.37 21.17
C MET A 1 -34.84 17.41 20.70
N PHE A 2 -33.88 17.42 21.61
CA PHE A 2 -32.47 17.34 21.26
C PHE A 2 -32.20 15.89 20.84
N SER A 3 -31.99 15.64 19.54
CA SER A 3 -31.53 14.33 19.13
C SER A 3 -30.12 14.14 19.68
N GLY A 4 -29.99 13.23 20.64
CA GLY A 4 -28.68 12.85 21.17
C GLY A 4 -27.83 12.23 20.07
N ILE A 5 -26.51 12.37 20.19
CA ILE A 5 -25.58 11.71 19.27
C ILE A 5 -25.70 10.20 19.49
N VAL A 6 -25.95 9.45 18.41
CA VAL A 6 -25.90 7.98 18.44
C VAL A 6 -24.66 7.52 17.71
N TYR A 7 -23.93 6.58 18.31
CA TYR A 7 -22.79 5.93 17.70
C TYR A 7 -23.19 4.57 17.14
N ILE A 8 -22.87 4.33 15.87
CA ILE A 8 -23.04 3.05 15.19
C ILE A 8 -21.68 2.37 15.09
N TYR A 9 -21.59 1.13 15.54
CA TYR A 9 -20.39 0.30 15.50
C TYR A 9 -20.57 -0.78 14.45
N LEU A 10 -19.62 -0.91 13.52
CA LEU A 10 -19.60 -1.96 12.52
C LEU A 10 -18.48 -2.93 12.85
N PHE A 11 -18.83 -4.18 13.14
CA PHE A 11 -17.90 -5.25 13.48
C PHE A 11 -17.72 -6.13 12.26
N VAL A 12 -16.55 -6.06 11.65
CA VAL A 12 -16.28 -6.61 10.33
C VAL A 12 -15.35 -7.81 10.46
N PHE A 13 -15.81 -8.96 9.97
CA PHE A 13 -15.06 -10.20 9.89
C PHE A 13 -14.60 -10.40 8.45
N SER A 14 -13.33 -10.74 8.29
CA SER A 14 -12.78 -10.96 6.96
C SER A 14 -13.34 -12.21 6.30
N SER A 15 -13.26 -12.27 4.99
CA SER A 15 -13.42 -13.51 4.22
C SER A 15 -12.58 -14.66 4.79
N ALA A 16 -11.35 -14.38 5.21
CA ALA A 16 -10.45 -15.37 5.84
C ALA A 16 -10.89 -15.81 7.25
N GLN A 17 -11.72 -15.05 7.95
CA GLN A 17 -12.24 -15.40 9.27
C GLN A 17 -13.53 -16.22 9.21
N THR A 18 -14.25 -16.22 8.09
CA THR A 18 -15.52 -16.90 7.97
C THR A 18 -15.41 -18.20 7.16
N GLN A 19 -16.13 -19.24 7.60
CA GLN A 19 -16.13 -20.54 6.90
C GLN A 19 -16.66 -20.44 5.46
N SER A 20 -17.53 -19.48 5.18
CA SER A 20 -18.09 -19.27 3.83
C SER A 20 -17.11 -18.58 2.88
N GLY A 21 -16.04 -17.95 3.38
CA GLY A 21 -15.15 -17.11 2.58
C GLY A 21 -15.78 -15.79 2.13
N ALA A 22 -17.04 -15.50 2.48
CA ALA A 22 -17.76 -14.30 2.05
C ALA A 22 -17.59 -13.09 2.98
N GLY A 23 -16.86 -13.27 4.09
CA GLY A 23 -16.81 -12.32 5.20
C GLY A 23 -18.11 -12.34 6.02
N HIS A 24 -18.13 -11.53 7.09
CA HIS A 24 -19.33 -11.27 7.86
C HIS A 24 -19.30 -9.84 8.43
N ILE A 25 -20.46 -9.27 8.69
CA ILE A 25 -20.55 -7.97 9.36
C ILE A 25 -21.73 -7.97 10.33
N SER A 26 -21.47 -7.50 11.53
CA SER A 26 -22.48 -7.21 12.55
C SER A 26 -22.45 -5.73 12.92
N MET A 27 -23.51 -5.27 13.56
CA MET A 27 -23.64 -3.86 13.95
C MET A 27 -24.11 -3.72 15.38
N ALA A 28 -23.66 -2.67 16.06
CA ALA A 28 -24.27 -2.21 17.30
C ALA A 28 -24.53 -0.71 17.24
N PHE A 29 -25.39 -0.21 18.12
CA PHE A 29 -25.52 1.22 18.34
C PHE A 29 -25.90 1.56 19.77
N GLY A 30 -25.57 2.77 20.19
CA GLY A 30 -25.91 3.32 21.49
C GLY A 30 -25.41 4.76 21.63
N ILE A 31 -25.79 5.41 22.72
CA ILE A 31 -25.30 6.76 23.06
C ILE A 31 -23.86 6.73 23.62
N ASP A 32 -23.44 5.58 24.15
CA ASP A 32 -22.11 5.32 24.68
C ASP A 32 -21.64 3.90 24.30
N SER A 33 -20.44 3.50 24.73
CA SER A 33 -19.87 2.17 24.49
C SER A 33 -20.21 1.14 25.58
N LEU A 34 -21.00 1.51 26.60
CA LEU A 34 -21.35 0.65 27.74
C LEU A 34 -22.71 0.00 27.57
N ASN A 35 -23.65 0.69 26.90
CA ASN A 35 -25.03 0.27 26.74
C ASN A 35 -25.44 0.25 25.26
N LEU A 36 -25.00 -0.80 24.56
CA LEU A 36 -25.27 -0.99 23.13
C LEU A 36 -26.44 -1.96 22.90
N THR A 37 -27.17 -1.73 21.80
CA THR A 37 -28.01 -2.73 21.15
C THR A 37 -27.24 -3.33 19.99
N TYR A 38 -27.04 -4.64 19.99
CA TYR A 38 -26.21 -5.38 19.03
C TYR A 38 -27.06 -6.29 18.14
N TYR A 39 -26.68 -6.38 16.87
CA TYR A 39 -27.31 -7.21 15.85
C TYR A 39 -26.26 -7.97 15.05
N THR A 40 -26.50 -9.26 14.84
CA THR A 40 -25.74 -10.09 13.90
C THR A 40 -26.72 -10.96 13.13
N LYS A 41 -26.48 -11.15 11.83
CA LYS A 41 -27.42 -11.82 10.93
C LYS A 41 -26.74 -12.92 10.12
N TYR A 42 -27.18 -14.15 10.33
CA TYR A 42 -26.70 -15.35 9.64
C TYR A 42 -27.78 -15.94 8.72
N ARG A 43 -27.43 -17.01 8.00
CA ARG A 43 -28.39 -17.77 7.20
C ARG A 43 -29.45 -18.38 8.13
N LYS A 44 -30.64 -18.67 7.59
CA LYS A 44 -31.74 -19.27 8.37
C LYS A 44 -31.33 -20.59 9.05
N GLN A 45 -30.55 -21.43 8.36
CA GLN A 45 -30.02 -22.69 8.91
C GLN A 45 -29.02 -22.48 10.07
N ASP A 46 -28.39 -21.31 10.13
CA ASP A 46 -27.43 -20.91 11.15
C ASP A 46 -28.12 -20.01 12.21
N GLY A 47 -29.43 -20.17 12.43
CA GLY A 47 -30.20 -19.44 13.44
C GLY A 47 -30.73 -18.05 13.05
N GLY A 48 -30.39 -17.53 11.87
CA GLY A 48 -30.96 -16.28 11.35
C GLY A 48 -30.43 -15.01 12.04
N GLY A 49 -31.33 -14.10 12.39
CA GLY A 49 -30.99 -12.80 13.00
C GLY A 49 -31.01 -12.86 14.53
N PHE A 50 -29.97 -12.32 15.16
CA PHE A 50 -29.83 -12.23 16.61
C PHE A 50 -29.81 -10.76 17.04
N LYS A 51 -30.38 -10.50 18.22
CA LYS A 51 -30.39 -9.18 18.88
C LYS A 51 -30.02 -9.33 20.34
N LEU A 52 -29.14 -8.45 20.82
CA LEU A 52 -28.84 -8.28 22.23
C LEU A 52 -29.03 -6.83 22.63
N LYS A 53 -29.43 -6.59 23.88
CA LYS A 53 -29.59 -5.25 24.45
C LYS A 53 -28.70 -5.11 25.68
N ASN A 54 -28.31 -3.87 25.95
CA ASN A 54 -27.59 -3.47 27.14
C ASN A 54 -26.25 -4.21 27.31
N ILE A 55 -25.50 -4.30 26.21
CA ILE A 55 -24.16 -4.90 26.22
C ILE A 55 -23.09 -3.83 25.99
N SER A 56 -21.93 -4.04 26.59
CA SER A 56 -20.75 -3.21 26.35
C SER A 56 -20.13 -3.48 24.98
N TYR A 57 -19.28 -2.55 24.54
CA TYR A 57 -18.43 -2.71 23.36
C TYR A 57 -17.58 -3.99 23.42
N HIS A 58 -17.02 -4.32 24.57
CA HIS A 58 -16.19 -5.51 24.74
C HIS A 58 -17.02 -6.80 24.63
N GLU A 59 -18.24 -6.81 25.16
CA GLU A 59 -19.15 -7.96 24.99
C GLU A 59 -19.57 -8.11 23.53
N ALA A 60 -19.92 -7.01 22.86
CA ALA A 60 -20.26 -6.99 21.43
C ALA A 60 -19.11 -7.52 20.56
N LEU A 61 -17.86 -7.11 20.84
CA LEU A 61 -16.66 -7.54 20.11
C LEU A 61 -16.43 -9.06 20.18
N ASN A 62 -16.84 -9.71 21.27
CA ASN A 62 -16.59 -11.12 21.52
C ASN A 62 -17.79 -12.03 21.24
N PHE A 63 -19.01 -11.48 21.13
CA PHE A 63 -20.26 -12.24 21.15
C PHE A 63 -20.33 -13.37 20.11
N ASP A 64 -20.03 -13.07 18.84
CA ASP A 64 -20.11 -14.06 17.76
C ASP A 64 -19.11 -15.21 17.92
N ARG A 65 -18.00 -14.96 18.65
CA ARG A 65 -16.97 -15.96 18.96
C ARG A 65 -17.30 -16.76 20.20
N THR A 66 -17.60 -16.09 21.31
CA THR A 66 -17.67 -16.75 22.62
C THR A 66 -19.06 -17.30 22.93
N GLN A 67 -20.11 -16.61 22.50
CA GLN A 67 -21.50 -16.98 22.83
C GLN A 67 -22.17 -17.72 21.68
N LEU A 68 -22.26 -17.12 20.49
CA LEU A 68 -22.86 -17.80 19.33
C LEU A 68 -21.95 -18.90 18.77
N LYS A 69 -20.63 -18.75 18.91
CA LYS A 69 -19.61 -19.66 18.36
C LYS A 69 -19.75 -19.87 16.83
N HIS A 70 -20.34 -18.89 16.14
CA HIS A 70 -20.44 -18.88 14.67
C HIS A 70 -19.14 -18.35 14.03
N GLN A 71 -18.30 -17.68 14.79
CA GLN A 71 -16.99 -17.20 14.37
C GLN A 71 -15.90 -17.81 15.26
N ALA A 72 -14.76 -18.20 14.68
CA ALA A 72 -13.63 -18.69 15.45
C ALA A 72 -12.80 -17.56 16.09
N PHE A 73 -12.92 -16.34 15.55
CA PHE A 73 -12.12 -15.18 15.91
C PHE A 73 -13.01 -13.96 16.17
N ASN A 74 -12.46 -12.95 16.85
CA ASN A 74 -13.10 -11.63 16.95
C ASN A 74 -13.02 -10.91 15.60
N PRO A 75 -13.87 -9.89 15.34
CA PRO A 75 -13.82 -9.10 14.12
C PRO A 75 -12.42 -8.56 13.82
N VAL A 76 -11.94 -8.65 12.58
CA VAL A 76 -10.66 -8.05 12.17
C VAL A 76 -10.67 -6.52 12.17
N LEU A 77 -11.85 -5.89 12.06
CA LEU A 77 -11.99 -4.45 11.96
C LEU A 77 -13.25 -4.00 12.69
N VAL A 78 -13.16 -2.93 13.48
CA VAL A 78 -14.32 -2.25 14.05
C VAL A 78 -14.30 -0.76 13.74
N LEU A 79 -15.36 -0.28 13.08
CA LEU A 79 -15.57 1.13 12.79
C LEU A 79 -16.65 1.71 13.69
N ARG A 80 -16.45 2.93 14.20
CA ARG A 80 -17.48 3.73 14.86
C ARG A 80 -17.87 4.91 14.00
N LEU A 81 -19.15 5.04 13.72
CA LEU A 81 -19.75 6.09 12.92
C LEU A 81 -20.67 6.94 13.79
N ARG A 82 -20.65 8.24 13.57
CA ARG A 82 -21.54 9.20 14.24
C ARG A 82 -22.85 9.36 13.45
N ALA A 83 -23.99 9.29 14.14
CA ALA A 83 -25.32 9.52 13.56
C ALA A 83 -26.06 10.58 14.40
N ASP A 84 -26.12 11.81 13.91
CA ASP A 84 -26.66 12.95 14.66
C ASP A 84 -28.18 13.15 14.51
N SER A 85 -28.79 12.47 13.53
CA SER A 85 -30.16 12.78 13.06
C SER A 85 -31.21 11.73 13.42
N ILE A 86 -30.90 10.81 14.34
CA ILE A 86 -31.79 9.69 14.67
C ILE A 86 -31.79 9.34 16.16
N GLU A 87 -32.99 9.12 16.71
CA GLU A 87 -33.18 8.65 18.08
C GLU A 87 -32.86 7.14 18.20
N PRO A 88 -32.29 6.67 19.33
CA PRO A 88 -31.97 5.26 19.54
C PRO A 88 -33.14 4.30 19.29
N ASN A 89 -34.33 4.61 19.79
CA ASN A 89 -35.53 3.76 19.63
C ASN A 89 -35.97 3.65 18.16
N LYS A 90 -35.80 4.73 17.39
CA LYS A 90 -36.12 4.73 15.95
C LYS A 90 -35.10 3.91 15.17
N LEU A 91 -33.82 4.03 15.51
CA LEU A 91 -32.76 3.22 14.92
C LEU A 91 -32.95 1.73 15.25
N GLU A 92 -33.40 1.40 16.46
CA GLU A 92 -33.74 0.03 16.87
C GLU A 92 -34.88 -0.55 16.04
N ALA A 93 -35.96 0.19 15.83
CA ALA A 93 -37.08 -0.27 14.98
C ALA A 93 -36.64 -0.52 13.52
N ILE A 94 -35.74 0.32 12.99
CA ILE A 94 -35.16 0.15 11.65
C ILE A 94 -34.27 -1.10 11.60
N ALA A 95 -33.42 -1.28 12.61
CA ALA A 95 -32.53 -2.44 12.71
C ALA A 95 -33.33 -3.75 12.84
N ASP A 96 -34.39 -3.78 13.65
CA ASP A 96 -35.30 -4.93 13.80
C ASP A 96 -35.93 -5.31 12.45
N ARG A 97 -36.37 -4.32 11.67
CA ARG A 97 -36.96 -4.56 10.34
C ARG A 97 -36.00 -5.30 9.40
N PHE A 98 -34.72 -4.92 9.34
CA PHE A 98 -33.77 -5.48 8.37
C PHE A 98 -33.01 -6.71 8.90
N ASN A 99 -32.64 -6.70 10.18
CA ASN A 99 -31.84 -7.77 10.78
C ASN A 99 -32.68 -8.95 11.29
N LEU A 100 -33.90 -8.72 11.76
CA LEU A 100 -34.75 -9.79 12.32
C LEU A 100 -35.91 -10.16 11.38
N ASN A 101 -36.71 -9.16 10.97
CA ASN A 101 -38.01 -9.43 10.36
C ASN A 101 -37.93 -9.79 8.86
N LYS A 102 -36.96 -9.23 8.12
CA LYS A 102 -36.75 -9.59 6.72
C LYS A 102 -35.92 -10.88 6.59
N PRO A 103 -36.36 -11.84 5.75
CA PRO A 103 -35.62 -13.09 5.56
C PRO A 103 -34.23 -12.83 4.98
N TRP A 104 -33.30 -13.72 5.31
CA TRP A 104 -31.96 -13.73 4.73
C TRP A 104 -32.01 -14.41 3.35
N SER A 105 -31.40 -13.81 2.34
CA SER A 105 -31.07 -14.44 1.06
C SER A 105 -29.66 -14.01 0.64
N LEU A 106 -28.96 -14.86 -0.10
CA LEU A 106 -27.63 -14.56 -0.64
C LEU A 106 -27.67 -13.30 -1.52
N PHE A 107 -28.74 -13.18 -2.32
CA PHE A 107 -28.92 -12.11 -3.29
C PHE A 107 -29.73 -10.92 -2.75
N ALA A 108 -30.23 -11.00 -1.51
CA ALA A 108 -30.98 -9.91 -0.91
C ALA A 108 -31.02 -10.03 0.61
N ASN A 109 -30.70 -8.93 1.29
CA ASN A 109 -30.88 -8.82 2.75
C ASN A 109 -29.99 -9.79 3.53
N ASN A 110 -28.78 -10.03 3.01
CA ASN A 110 -27.68 -10.65 3.75
C ASN A 110 -27.19 -9.70 4.87
N CYS A 111 -26.13 -10.08 5.59
CA CYS A 111 -25.61 -9.28 6.71
C CYS A 111 -25.19 -7.86 6.30
N ALA A 112 -24.44 -7.72 5.20
CA ALA A 112 -24.00 -6.43 4.70
C ALA A 112 -25.15 -5.58 4.12
N ASP A 113 -26.09 -6.20 3.40
CA ASP A 113 -27.28 -5.51 2.90
C ASP A 113 -28.17 -4.96 4.03
N ALA A 114 -28.32 -5.73 5.12
CA ALA A 114 -29.10 -5.31 6.28
C ALA A 114 -28.47 -4.09 6.95
N VAL A 115 -27.15 -4.14 7.23
CA VAL A 115 -26.38 -3.02 7.78
C VAL A 115 -26.49 -1.79 6.87
N LYS A 116 -26.30 -1.97 5.57
CA LYS A 116 -26.36 -0.88 4.58
C LYS A 116 -27.71 -0.16 4.58
N LYS A 117 -28.82 -0.90 4.69
CA LYS A 117 -30.17 -0.30 4.75
C LYS A 117 -30.36 0.48 6.05
N VAL A 118 -29.85 -0.03 7.18
CA VAL A 118 -29.87 0.70 8.45
C VAL A 118 -29.08 2.00 8.35
N LEU A 119 -27.87 1.97 7.78
CA LEU A 119 -27.03 3.17 7.59
C LEU A 119 -27.75 4.25 6.75
N ARG A 120 -28.37 3.85 5.62
CA ARG A 120 -29.13 4.79 4.76
C ARG A 120 -30.29 5.46 5.50
N GLU A 121 -31.07 4.69 6.25
CA GLU A 121 -32.22 5.21 7.02
C GLU A 121 -31.76 6.08 8.21
N ALA A 122 -30.56 5.81 8.75
CA ALA A 122 -29.89 6.64 9.76
C ALA A 122 -29.22 7.91 9.18
N LYS A 123 -29.38 8.14 7.86
CA LYS A 123 -28.73 9.23 7.09
C LYS A 123 -27.20 9.21 7.12
N VAL A 124 -26.61 8.04 7.35
CA VAL A 124 -25.17 7.79 7.21
C VAL A 124 -24.95 7.19 5.82
N ASN A 125 -24.29 7.90 4.90
CA ASN A 125 -24.19 7.48 3.49
C ASN A 125 -23.22 6.29 3.32
N PRO A 126 -23.69 5.06 3.05
CA PRO A 126 -22.79 3.91 2.94
C PRO A 126 -22.24 3.72 1.51
N GLY A 127 -22.49 4.65 0.59
CA GLY A 127 -22.04 4.59 -0.80
C GLY A 127 -23.00 3.92 -1.80
N LEU A 128 -22.50 3.76 -3.03
CA LEU A 128 -23.27 3.46 -4.25
C LEU A 128 -23.53 1.96 -4.53
N ALA A 129 -22.97 1.01 -3.77
CA ALA A 129 -22.94 -0.39 -4.18
C ALA A 129 -24.32 -0.92 -4.62
N LEU A 130 -24.29 -1.70 -5.69
CA LEU A 130 -25.45 -2.30 -6.35
C LEU A 130 -26.02 -3.47 -5.50
N MET A 131 -27.08 -4.09 -6.00
CA MET A 131 -28.12 -4.85 -5.27
C MET A 131 -27.68 -5.96 -4.29
N ILE A 132 -26.42 -6.40 -4.31
CA ILE A 132 -25.86 -7.42 -3.41
C ILE A 132 -24.55 -6.88 -2.88
N SER A 133 -24.43 -6.67 -1.56
CA SER A 133 -23.18 -6.19 -0.95
C SER A 133 -22.52 -7.32 -0.15
N THR A 134 -21.21 -7.50 -0.32
CA THR A 134 -20.35 -8.17 0.65
C THR A 134 -19.93 -7.18 1.75
N PRO A 135 -19.51 -7.65 2.95
CA PRO A 135 -18.89 -6.79 3.96
C PRO A 135 -17.74 -5.95 3.38
N SER A 136 -16.93 -6.54 2.52
CA SER A 136 -15.76 -5.90 1.91
C SER A 136 -16.14 -4.77 0.96
N GLU A 137 -17.14 -4.97 0.11
CA GLU A 137 -17.68 -3.92 -0.75
C GLU A 137 -18.36 -2.82 0.05
N LEU A 138 -19.14 -3.16 1.08
CA LEU A 138 -19.79 -2.18 1.95
C LEU A 138 -18.76 -1.25 2.60
N ILE A 139 -17.67 -1.80 3.14
CA ILE A 139 -16.62 -0.99 3.77
C ILE A 139 -15.82 -0.20 2.73
N LYS A 140 -15.52 -0.78 1.54
CA LYS A 140 -14.87 -0.07 0.43
C LYS A 140 -15.66 1.17 0.03
N ASP A 141 -16.96 1.01 -0.16
CA ASP A 141 -17.87 2.08 -0.56
C ASP A 141 -18.04 3.14 0.51
N LEU A 142 -18.23 2.71 1.77
CA LEU A 142 -18.30 3.62 2.91
C LEU A 142 -17.05 4.51 2.95
N CYS A 143 -15.87 3.93 2.76
CA CYS A 143 -14.62 4.69 2.76
C CYS A 143 -14.46 5.63 1.57
N PHE A 144 -14.81 5.16 0.37
CA PHE A 144 -14.71 5.96 -0.86
C PHE A 144 -15.63 7.19 -0.80
N HIS A 145 -16.88 7.01 -0.36
CA HIS A 145 -17.88 8.06 -0.35
C HIS A 145 -17.82 8.96 0.89
N GLN A 146 -17.17 8.52 1.97
CA GLN A 146 -17.02 9.29 3.21
C GLN A 146 -15.57 9.68 3.50
N LYS A 147 -14.72 9.82 2.47
CA LYS A 147 -13.29 10.19 2.62
C LYS A 147 -13.09 11.44 3.51
N ARG A 148 -13.96 12.45 3.37
CA ARG A 148 -13.93 13.67 4.20
C ARG A 148 -14.35 13.41 5.66
N GLU A 149 -15.30 12.53 5.92
CA GLU A 149 -15.78 12.21 7.28
C GLU A 149 -14.78 11.35 8.08
N ILE A 150 -13.96 10.56 7.39
CA ILE A 150 -12.80 9.87 7.98
C ILE A 150 -11.76 10.90 8.43
N GLN A 151 -11.50 11.93 7.61
CA GLN A 151 -10.56 13.01 7.92
C GLN A 151 -11.05 13.91 9.07
N THR A 152 -12.37 14.09 9.23
CA THR A 152 -12.97 14.90 10.32
C THR A 152 -13.28 14.11 11.59
N LYS A 153 -12.87 12.82 11.69
CA LYS A 153 -13.10 11.90 12.83
C LYS A 153 -14.57 11.52 13.10
N ASN A 154 -15.47 11.71 12.13
CA ASN A 154 -16.86 11.24 12.22
C ASN A 154 -17.00 9.73 11.95
N ILE A 155 -16.01 9.14 11.26
CA ILE A 155 -15.75 7.70 11.25
C ILE A 155 -14.41 7.43 11.95
N GLN A 156 -14.41 6.52 12.92
CA GLN A 156 -13.24 6.18 13.71
C GLN A 156 -12.95 4.68 13.65
N ILE A 157 -11.68 4.31 13.57
CA ILE A 157 -11.22 2.93 13.63
C ILE A 157 -10.97 2.60 15.10
N LEU A 158 -11.79 1.72 15.69
CA LEU A 158 -11.66 1.32 17.09
C LEU A 158 -10.86 0.04 17.29
N HIS A 159 -10.87 -0.82 16.29
CA HIS A 159 -10.13 -2.09 16.31
C HIS A 159 -9.70 -2.45 14.90
N GLY A 160 -8.51 -3.06 14.77
CA GLY A 160 -7.97 -3.47 13.48
C GLY A 160 -7.40 -2.32 12.65
N ASN A 161 -7.07 -2.64 11.41
CA ASN A 161 -6.53 -1.68 10.44
C ASN A 161 -7.43 -1.68 9.20
N LEU A 162 -8.11 -0.55 8.97
CA LEU A 162 -9.05 -0.38 7.86
C LEU A 162 -8.37 -0.58 6.50
N MET A 163 -7.18 -0.02 6.31
CA MET A 163 -6.49 -0.14 5.02
C MET A 163 -5.94 -1.55 4.80
N GLN A 164 -5.47 -2.20 5.86
CA GLN A 164 -5.12 -3.63 5.85
C GLN A 164 -6.34 -4.47 5.45
N TYR A 165 -7.50 -4.25 6.07
CA TYR A 165 -8.74 -4.94 5.71
C TYR A 165 -9.11 -4.72 4.24
N LEU A 166 -9.07 -3.46 3.76
CA LEU A 166 -9.40 -3.12 2.38
C LEU A 166 -8.46 -3.76 1.34
N ASP A 167 -7.18 -3.93 1.70
CA ASP A 167 -6.12 -4.53 0.86
C ASP A 167 -6.14 -6.06 0.91
N GLN A 168 -6.42 -6.64 2.08
CA GLN A 168 -6.46 -8.09 2.32
C GLN A 168 -7.78 -8.74 1.90
N GLU A 169 -8.88 -7.97 1.83
CA GLU A 169 -10.16 -8.50 1.41
C GLU A 169 -10.20 -8.75 -0.12
N PRO A 170 -10.44 -9.99 -0.56
CA PRO A 170 -10.59 -10.31 -1.97
C PRO A 170 -11.62 -9.37 -2.61
N LYS A 171 -11.28 -8.84 -3.79
CA LYS A 171 -12.23 -8.09 -4.61
C LYS A 171 -13.37 -9.06 -4.96
N ALA A 172 -14.57 -8.81 -4.44
CA ALA A 172 -15.69 -9.73 -4.55
C ALA A 172 -16.23 -9.79 -6.00
N VAL A 173 -15.79 -10.78 -6.76
CA VAL A 173 -16.54 -11.47 -7.83
C VAL A 173 -16.11 -12.96 -7.73
N PRO A 174 -17.01 -13.95 -7.85
CA PRO A 174 -16.89 -15.22 -7.12
C PRO A 174 -15.74 -16.11 -7.63
N GLN A 175 -14.83 -16.46 -6.71
CA GLN A 175 -13.74 -17.42 -6.94
C GLN A 175 -14.18 -18.89 -6.84
N THR A 176 -15.44 -19.23 -7.10
CA THR A 176 -15.90 -20.62 -7.12
C THR A 176 -15.47 -21.41 -8.37
N LEU A 177 -14.66 -20.87 -9.28
CA LEU A 177 -14.36 -21.59 -10.53
C LEU A 177 -12.91 -21.87 -10.89
N PHE A 178 -11.86 -21.15 -10.45
CA PHE A 178 -10.48 -21.53 -10.84
C PHE A 178 -9.38 -21.16 -9.82
N GLY A 179 -8.79 -22.19 -9.19
CA GLY A 179 -7.34 -22.42 -9.06
C GLY A 179 -6.42 -21.41 -8.32
N LYS A 180 -6.19 -21.70 -7.03
CA LYS A 180 -4.99 -21.52 -6.15
C LYS A 180 -3.84 -20.56 -6.56
N HIS A 181 -3.41 -19.71 -5.60
CA HIS A 181 -2.16 -19.82 -4.78
C HIS A 181 -2.11 -18.71 -3.68
N GLY A 182 -1.73 -19.08 -2.44
CA GLY A 182 -1.28 -18.16 -1.34
C GLY A 182 0.26 -18.11 -1.23
N PRO A 183 0.93 -17.67 -0.13
CA PRO A 183 0.52 -17.05 1.16
C PRO A 183 1.09 -15.60 1.37
N HIS A 184 0.75 -14.79 2.38
CA HIS A 184 1.26 -14.80 3.76
C HIS A 184 0.57 -13.75 4.66
N ALA A 185 0.58 -14.02 5.97
CA ALA A 185 -0.08 -13.28 7.06
C ALA A 185 0.88 -12.41 7.91
N GLN A 186 0.28 -11.55 8.75
CA GLN A 186 0.77 -10.88 9.99
C GLN A 186 1.82 -9.74 9.91
N PHE A 187 1.56 -8.63 10.61
CA PHE A 187 2.52 -7.55 10.94
C PHE A 187 3.65 -8.05 11.87
N PRO A 188 4.82 -7.41 11.90
CA PRO A 188 6.07 -8.06 11.49
C PRO A 188 6.76 -8.89 12.58
N PRO A 189 7.49 -9.96 12.19
CA PRO A 189 8.44 -10.63 13.07
C PRO A 189 9.74 -9.83 13.30
N TYR A 190 10.06 -8.84 12.46
CA TYR A 190 11.32 -8.07 12.52
C TYR A 190 11.12 -6.62 12.97
N LYS A 191 12.17 -6.05 13.58
CA LYS A 191 12.19 -4.65 14.05
C LYS A 191 12.48 -3.64 12.94
N GLU A 192 12.96 -4.09 11.79
CA GLU A 192 13.49 -3.24 10.71
C GLU A 192 12.86 -3.63 9.36
N ALA A 193 12.69 -2.64 8.48
CA ALA A 193 12.07 -2.81 7.17
C ALA A 193 12.99 -2.37 6.03
N LEU A 194 12.83 -2.99 4.86
CA LEU A 194 13.46 -2.60 3.60
C LEU A 194 12.40 -2.13 2.61
N LEU A 195 12.42 -0.84 2.29
CA LEU A 195 11.57 -0.21 1.28
C LEU A 195 12.33 -0.07 -0.04
N ILE A 196 11.93 -0.84 -1.05
CA ILE A 196 12.50 -0.77 -2.40
C ILE A 196 11.60 0.11 -3.26
N LEU A 197 12.08 1.28 -3.64
CA LEU A 197 11.38 2.24 -4.51
C LEU A 197 11.76 2.01 -5.97
N PRO A 198 10.97 1.22 -6.72
CA PRO A 198 11.28 0.95 -8.12
C PRO A 198 11.14 2.20 -8.98
N GLY A 199 11.87 2.21 -10.09
CA GLY A 199 11.73 3.21 -11.15
C GLY A 199 10.76 2.79 -12.25
N PHE A 200 10.72 3.55 -13.35
CA PHE A 200 9.78 3.33 -14.46
C PHE A 200 9.88 1.96 -15.11
N GLY A 201 11.04 1.29 -15.00
CA GLY A 201 11.27 -0.10 -15.39
C GLY A 201 10.22 -1.07 -14.82
N SER A 202 9.69 -0.80 -13.63
CA SER A 202 8.68 -1.68 -13.01
C SER A 202 7.32 -1.70 -13.71
N LYS A 203 7.06 -0.79 -14.65
CA LYS A 203 5.79 -0.81 -15.41
C LYS A 203 5.76 -1.94 -16.45
N TYR A 204 6.93 -2.42 -16.88
CA TYR A 204 7.05 -3.47 -17.89
C TYR A 204 7.91 -4.65 -17.45
N HIS A 205 8.64 -4.54 -16.32
CA HIS A 205 9.30 -5.66 -15.67
C HIS A 205 8.52 -6.18 -14.46
N SER A 206 8.56 -7.49 -14.25
CA SER A 206 7.98 -8.10 -13.06
C SER A 206 8.83 -7.82 -11.83
N LEU A 207 8.21 -7.28 -10.78
CA LEU A 207 8.82 -7.10 -9.46
C LEU A 207 9.03 -8.43 -8.70
N HIS A 208 8.65 -9.56 -9.28
CA HIS A 208 8.70 -10.86 -8.61
C HIS A 208 10.14 -11.28 -8.26
N ARG A 209 11.11 -11.05 -9.16
CA ARG A 209 12.52 -11.41 -8.90
C ARG A 209 13.12 -10.58 -7.76
N LEU A 210 12.87 -9.29 -7.74
CA LEU A 210 13.25 -8.40 -6.63
C LEU A 210 12.66 -8.90 -5.31
N LYS A 211 11.34 -9.11 -5.27
CA LYS A 211 10.66 -9.61 -4.08
C LYS A 211 11.21 -10.95 -3.60
N ASN A 212 11.45 -11.90 -4.52
CA ASN A 212 11.97 -13.22 -4.16
C ASN A 212 13.40 -13.17 -3.62
N THR A 213 14.24 -12.31 -4.20
CA THR A 213 15.64 -12.18 -3.79
C THR A 213 15.74 -11.62 -2.38
N PHE A 214 14.98 -10.56 -2.11
CA PHE A 214 14.97 -9.93 -0.78
C PHE A 214 14.06 -10.63 0.23
N LYS A 215 13.25 -11.64 -0.16
CA LYS A 215 12.42 -12.43 0.77
C LYS A 215 13.24 -13.11 1.88
N LYS A 216 14.53 -13.37 1.63
CA LYS A 216 15.47 -13.98 2.59
C LYS A 216 16.20 -12.96 3.47
N ALA A 217 16.02 -11.67 3.23
CA ALA A 217 16.65 -10.63 4.03
C ALA A 217 16.08 -10.64 5.46
N PRO A 218 16.85 -10.20 6.47
CA PRO A 218 16.39 -10.11 7.86
C PRO A 218 15.47 -8.88 8.10
N TYR A 219 14.68 -8.50 7.09
CA TYR A 219 13.84 -7.30 7.07
C TYR A 219 12.46 -7.64 6.49
N ASP A 220 11.45 -6.88 6.89
CA ASP A 220 10.20 -6.87 6.14
C ASP A 220 10.35 -6.03 4.88
N VAL A 221 10.07 -6.63 3.72
CA VAL A 221 10.36 -6.03 2.40
C VAL A 221 9.10 -5.44 1.78
N PHE A 222 9.17 -4.16 1.47
CA PHE A 222 8.12 -3.37 0.83
C PHE A 222 8.56 -2.94 -0.56
N VAL A 223 7.68 -3.10 -1.55
CA VAL A 223 7.94 -2.70 -2.94
C VAL A 223 6.68 -2.00 -3.51
N PRO A 224 6.51 -0.69 -3.27
CA PRO A 224 5.34 0.05 -3.71
C PRO A 224 5.21 0.17 -5.23
N ARG A 225 3.97 0.28 -5.70
CA ARG A 225 3.63 0.78 -7.03
C ARG A 225 3.13 2.22 -6.89
N TYR A 226 4.06 3.15 -6.74
CA TYR A 226 3.77 4.54 -6.35
C TYR A 226 3.91 5.55 -7.51
N ILE A 227 4.59 5.18 -8.59
CA ILE A 227 4.82 6.04 -9.75
C ILE A 227 3.49 6.41 -10.42
N ALA A 228 3.14 7.69 -10.36
CA ALA A 228 2.02 8.26 -11.09
C ALA A 228 2.40 8.54 -12.55
N ARG A 229 1.39 8.67 -13.43
CA ARG A 229 1.60 9.08 -14.83
C ARG A 229 1.57 10.59 -15.01
N ALA A 230 0.91 11.31 -14.12
CA ALA A 230 0.71 12.75 -14.27
C ALA A 230 1.95 13.54 -13.83
N SER A 231 2.47 13.30 -12.63
CA SER A 231 3.60 14.09 -12.09
C SER A 231 4.42 13.36 -11.02
N LEU A 232 5.58 13.93 -10.70
CA LEU A 232 6.40 13.58 -9.55
C LEU A 232 5.73 13.96 -8.23
N GLU A 233 4.94 15.02 -8.21
CA GLU A 233 4.13 15.41 -7.03
C GLU A 233 3.11 14.33 -6.67
N GLU A 234 2.32 13.83 -7.63
CA GLU A 234 1.39 12.72 -7.39
C GLU A 234 2.15 11.42 -7.05
N THR A 235 3.35 11.24 -7.61
CA THR A 235 4.24 10.13 -7.24
C THR A 235 4.67 10.21 -5.77
N LEU A 236 4.98 11.42 -5.27
CA LEU A 236 5.30 11.68 -3.86
C LEU A 236 4.11 11.43 -2.95
N GLU A 237 2.92 11.93 -3.31
CA GLU A 237 1.68 11.68 -2.56
C GLU A 237 1.38 10.17 -2.45
N ASN A 238 1.57 9.43 -3.55
CA ASN A 238 1.40 7.98 -3.55
C ASN A 238 2.40 7.26 -2.64
N LEU A 239 3.65 7.75 -2.55
CA LEU A 239 4.62 7.23 -1.60
C LEU A 239 4.19 7.51 -0.16
N GLU A 240 3.77 8.73 0.16
CA GLU A 240 3.28 9.09 1.49
C GLU A 240 2.09 8.23 1.91
N LEU A 241 1.11 8.08 1.02
CA LEU A 241 -0.04 7.21 1.26
C LEU A 241 0.37 5.75 1.45
N TYR A 242 1.40 5.28 0.75
CA TYR A 242 1.94 3.92 0.94
C TYR A 242 2.65 3.80 2.28
N TRP A 243 3.48 4.77 2.64
CA TRP A 243 4.23 4.83 3.89
C TRP A 243 3.30 4.74 5.10
N GLN A 244 2.30 5.62 5.15
CA GLN A 244 1.27 5.62 6.18
C GLN A 244 0.47 4.32 6.19
N ARG A 245 0.06 3.83 5.02
CA ARG A 245 -0.75 2.60 4.87
C ARG A 245 -0.07 1.37 5.43
N HIS A 246 1.24 1.24 5.20
CA HIS A 246 2.03 0.11 5.64
C HIS A 246 2.65 0.29 7.03
N GLY A 247 2.34 1.42 7.71
CA GLY A 247 2.80 1.69 9.07
C GLY A 247 4.32 1.72 9.17
N LEU A 248 5.00 2.27 8.16
CA LEU A 248 6.47 2.25 8.12
C LEU A 248 7.09 3.00 9.31
N ASP A 249 6.40 3.97 9.89
CA ASP A 249 6.80 4.65 11.14
C ASP A 249 6.84 3.72 12.37
N ALA A 250 6.18 2.56 12.34
CA ALA A 250 6.16 1.62 13.46
C ALA A 250 7.44 0.76 13.55
N TYR A 251 8.24 0.71 12.49
CA TYR A 251 9.53 0.02 12.51
C TYR A 251 10.54 0.83 13.32
N GLN A 252 11.53 0.15 13.91
CA GLN A 252 12.64 0.84 14.57
C GLN A 252 13.52 1.55 13.55
N LYS A 253 13.74 0.93 12.39
CA LYS A 253 14.47 1.51 11.27
C LYS A 253 13.83 1.10 9.95
N VAL A 254 13.82 2.04 9.01
CA VAL A 254 13.52 1.78 7.61
C VAL A 254 14.80 2.00 6.79
N HIS A 255 15.11 1.03 5.94
CA HIS A 255 16.17 1.10 4.95
C HIS A 255 15.54 1.26 3.58
N VAL A 256 16.05 2.17 2.77
CA VAL A 256 15.48 2.47 1.45
C VAL A 256 16.46 2.07 0.36
N PHE A 257 15.97 1.42 -0.69
CA PHE A 257 16.69 1.21 -1.93
C PHE A 257 15.95 1.90 -3.08
N GLY A 258 16.53 2.96 -3.64
CA GLY A 258 15.86 3.84 -4.60
C GLY A 258 16.44 3.76 -6.01
N TYR A 259 15.62 3.34 -6.97
CA TYR A 259 15.98 3.30 -8.40
C TYR A 259 15.73 4.64 -9.06
N ILE A 260 16.78 5.35 -9.48
CA ILE A 260 16.71 6.62 -10.22
C ILE A 260 15.59 7.51 -9.68
N VAL A 261 14.40 7.56 -10.29
CA VAL A 261 13.23 8.32 -9.78
C VAL A 261 12.89 8.03 -8.32
N GLY A 262 13.09 6.81 -7.82
CA GLY A 262 12.97 6.49 -6.39
C GLY A 262 13.93 7.30 -5.49
N SER A 263 15.09 7.66 -6.01
CA SER A 263 16.04 8.59 -5.38
C SER A 263 15.48 10.02 -5.33
N TRP A 264 14.85 10.52 -6.41
CA TRP A 264 14.20 11.83 -6.41
C TRP A 264 13.04 11.83 -5.42
N THR A 265 12.20 10.78 -5.47
CA THR A 265 11.02 10.66 -4.62
C THR A 265 11.41 10.61 -3.15
N ILE A 266 12.36 9.77 -2.74
CA ILE A 266 12.69 9.68 -1.31
C ILE A 266 13.33 10.96 -0.78
N ASN A 267 14.21 11.60 -1.56
CA ASN A 267 14.85 12.85 -1.15
C ASN A 267 13.81 13.97 -1.00
N ALA A 268 12.90 14.11 -1.97
CA ALA A 268 11.83 15.11 -1.89
C ALA A 268 10.82 14.79 -0.78
N TRP A 269 10.51 13.51 -0.56
CA TRP A 269 9.64 13.07 0.53
C TRP A 269 10.23 13.43 1.90
N ILE A 270 11.53 13.19 2.11
CA ILE A 270 12.23 13.57 3.35
C ILE A 270 12.27 15.09 3.51
N ALA A 271 12.48 15.84 2.43
CA ALA A 271 12.46 17.29 2.49
C ALA A 271 11.08 17.85 2.93
N GLN A 272 9.99 17.17 2.60
CA GLN A 272 8.62 17.58 2.96
C GLN A 272 8.17 17.06 4.34
N ASN A 273 8.52 15.82 4.68
CA ASN A 273 7.96 15.11 5.85
C ASN A 273 8.97 14.88 6.97
N GLY A 274 10.23 15.26 6.75
CA GLY A 274 11.35 14.89 7.62
C GLY A 274 11.79 13.45 7.41
N LYS A 275 12.85 13.04 8.12
CA LYS A 275 13.47 11.71 7.92
C LYS A 275 12.68 10.52 8.48
N SER A 276 11.68 10.78 9.33
CA SER A 276 11.02 9.76 10.17
C SER A 276 12.04 8.81 10.84
N ASN A 277 11.93 7.50 10.64
CA ASN A 277 12.79 6.43 11.12
C ASN A 277 13.72 5.86 10.02
N ILE A 278 13.92 6.59 8.92
CA ILE A 278 14.84 6.17 7.86
C ILE A 278 16.27 6.21 8.39
N ALA A 279 16.94 5.07 8.37
CA ALA A 279 18.30 4.93 8.86
C ALA A 279 19.34 4.80 7.74
N THR A 280 18.91 4.35 6.56
CA THR A 280 19.83 4.07 5.45
C THR A 280 19.13 4.24 4.11
N ILE A 281 19.83 4.82 3.13
CA ILE A 281 19.38 4.89 1.74
C ILE A 281 20.50 4.39 0.83
N VAL A 282 20.19 3.44 -0.04
CA VAL A 282 21.07 3.04 -1.15
C VAL A 282 20.43 3.54 -2.43
N TYR A 283 21.18 4.34 -3.19
CA TYR A 283 20.74 4.89 -4.48
C TYR A 283 21.23 4.01 -5.61
N ASP A 284 20.34 3.58 -6.50
CA ASP A 284 20.69 3.00 -7.80
C ASP A 284 20.60 4.10 -8.87
N ARG A 285 21.75 4.42 -9.47
CA ARG A 285 21.94 5.57 -10.37
C ARG A 285 22.77 5.16 -11.59
N SER A 286 22.65 5.94 -12.66
CA SER A 286 23.30 5.61 -13.93
C SER A 286 23.41 6.82 -14.82
N THR A 287 24.65 7.18 -15.19
CA THR A 287 24.93 8.28 -16.13
C THR A 287 24.31 8.05 -17.51
N LEU A 288 24.03 6.79 -17.84
CA LEU A 288 23.40 6.37 -19.09
C LEU A 288 21.88 6.42 -18.98
N GLN A 289 21.32 5.81 -17.93
CA GLN A 289 19.88 5.67 -17.80
C GLN A 289 19.18 6.98 -17.41
N GLU A 290 19.86 7.90 -16.74
CA GLU A 290 19.31 9.24 -16.45
C GLU A 290 19.06 10.09 -17.72
N ARG A 291 19.52 9.60 -18.88
CA ARG A 291 19.23 10.18 -20.20
C ARG A 291 18.00 9.57 -20.88
N ALA A 292 17.48 8.46 -20.36
CA ALA A 292 16.31 7.78 -20.91
C ALA A 292 15.05 8.67 -20.94
N PRO A 293 14.77 9.56 -19.96
CA PRO A 293 13.65 10.49 -20.05
C PRO A 293 13.70 11.37 -21.31
N LEU A 294 14.88 11.90 -21.66
CA LEU A 294 15.06 12.71 -22.88
C LEU A 294 14.76 11.88 -24.14
N VAL A 295 15.31 10.66 -24.23
CA VAL A 295 15.07 9.75 -25.35
C VAL A 295 13.57 9.43 -25.49
N LEU A 296 12.88 9.17 -24.37
CA LEU A 296 11.46 8.85 -24.36
C LEU A 296 10.61 10.03 -24.83
N VAL A 297 10.94 11.24 -24.39
CA VAL A 297 10.24 12.48 -24.75
C VAL A 297 10.51 12.90 -26.20
N GLN A 298 11.73 12.75 -26.71
CA GLN A 298 12.10 13.24 -28.04
C GLN A 298 11.84 12.20 -29.14
N ASP A 299 12.36 10.98 -28.96
CA ASP A 299 12.43 9.98 -30.03
C ASP A 299 11.28 8.96 -29.96
N MET A 300 10.73 8.72 -28.77
CA MET A 300 9.74 7.68 -28.52
C MET A 300 8.41 8.21 -27.96
N LYS A 301 7.98 9.39 -28.41
CA LYS A 301 6.78 10.12 -27.92
C LYS A 301 5.54 9.26 -27.72
N PHE A 302 5.24 8.39 -28.68
CA PHE A 302 4.08 7.50 -28.61
C PHE A 302 4.20 6.46 -27.49
N VAL A 303 5.37 5.83 -27.37
CA VAL A 303 5.67 4.85 -26.30
C VAL A 303 5.63 5.55 -24.93
N ASN A 304 6.20 6.75 -24.85
CA ASN A 304 6.15 7.58 -23.65
C ASN A 304 4.70 7.87 -23.22
N PHE A 305 3.87 8.37 -24.13
CA PHE A 305 2.47 8.67 -23.86
C PHE A 305 1.72 7.45 -23.33
N ILE A 306 1.88 6.28 -23.95
CA ILE A 306 1.17 5.06 -23.55
C ILE A 306 1.62 4.56 -22.16
N LEU A 307 2.93 4.46 -21.92
CA LEU A 307 3.46 3.77 -20.74
C LEU A 307 3.68 4.69 -19.54
N PHE A 308 4.14 5.91 -19.77
CA PHE A 308 4.66 6.76 -18.71
C PHE A 308 3.83 8.02 -18.51
N GLY A 309 3.38 8.68 -19.59
CA GLY A 309 2.62 9.93 -19.51
C GLY A 309 3.52 11.15 -19.29
N ASP A 310 2.95 12.21 -18.70
CA ASP A 310 3.59 13.52 -18.55
C ASP A 310 4.73 13.52 -17.51
N VAL A 311 4.73 12.55 -16.59
CA VAL A 311 5.77 12.38 -15.56
C VAL A 311 7.21 12.25 -16.13
N MET A 312 7.39 11.80 -17.38
CA MET A 312 8.73 11.80 -18.00
C MET A 312 9.26 13.21 -18.25
N GLN A 313 8.39 14.11 -18.72
CA GLN A 313 8.73 15.51 -18.95
C GLN A 313 9.00 16.20 -17.62
N ASP A 314 8.15 15.91 -16.62
CA ASP A 314 8.30 16.43 -15.26
C ASP A 314 9.64 16.01 -14.63
N LEU A 315 10.01 14.73 -14.75
CA LEU A 315 11.32 14.25 -14.29
C LEU A 315 12.48 14.91 -15.02
N LEU A 316 12.38 15.09 -16.34
CA LEU A 316 13.44 15.74 -17.13
C LEU A 316 13.66 17.21 -16.71
N GLN A 317 12.60 17.89 -16.28
CA GLN A 317 12.63 19.30 -15.86
C GLN A 317 12.93 19.47 -14.37
N THR A 318 12.78 18.43 -13.56
CA THR A 318 12.98 18.49 -12.11
C THR A 318 14.44 18.23 -11.76
N PRO A 319 15.17 19.23 -11.24
CA PRO A 319 16.53 19.04 -10.78
C PRO A 319 16.60 18.01 -9.64
N TYR A 320 17.69 17.27 -9.56
CA TYR A 320 17.94 16.39 -8.43
C TYR A 320 18.27 17.21 -7.18
N THR A 321 17.50 17.01 -6.12
CA THR A 321 17.74 17.66 -4.82
C THR A 321 18.54 16.72 -3.91
N PRO A 322 19.79 17.06 -3.53
CA PRO A 322 20.58 16.26 -2.61
C PRO A 322 19.95 16.18 -1.21
N LEU A 323 20.09 15.02 -0.58
CA LEU A 323 19.76 14.83 0.82
C LEU A 323 20.94 15.20 1.72
N GLN A 324 20.78 16.31 2.44
CA GLN A 324 21.75 16.86 3.39
C GLN A 324 21.44 16.45 4.84
N ASP A 325 21.40 15.14 5.09
CA ASP A 325 21.22 14.58 6.43
C ASP A 325 22.37 13.61 6.74
N SER A 326 23.23 13.94 7.71
CA SER A 326 24.38 13.11 8.12
C SER A 326 23.99 11.96 9.05
N THR A 327 22.75 11.94 9.55
CA THR A 327 22.24 10.86 10.41
C THR A 327 21.72 9.67 9.61
N ILE A 328 21.54 9.84 8.29
CA ILE A 328 21.16 8.79 7.35
C ILE A 328 22.42 8.31 6.64
N ARG A 329 22.72 7.01 6.76
CA ARG A 329 23.78 6.37 5.97
C ARG A 329 23.36 6.29 4.50
N LYS A 330 24.23 6.67 3.59
CA LYS A 330 23.93 6.81 2.16
C LYS A 330 24.94 6.03 1.35
N GLY A 331 24.48 5.09 0.53
CA GLY A 331 25.31 4.33 -0.40
C GLY A 331 24.89 4.58 -1.84
N MET A 332 25.78 4.35 -2.81
CA MET A 332 25.43 4.43 -4.24
C MET A 332 25.90 3.21 -5.03
N LEU A 333 24.97 2.62 -5.77
CA LEU A 333 25.24 1.63 -6.81
C LEU A 333 25.15 2.32 -8.17
N LEU A 334 26.19 2.15 -8.98
CA LEU A 334 26.36 2.83 -10.27
C LEU A 334 26.36 1.81 -11.41
N GLU A 335 25.28 1.78 -12.20
CA GLU A 335 25.18 0.90 -13.37
C GLU A 335 26.19 1.31 -14.45
N THR A 336 26.90 0.35 -15.06
CA THR A 336 27.94 0.63 -16.06
C THR A 336 27.52 0.39 -17.52
N TYR A 337 26.37 -0.23 -17.79
CA TYR A 337 25.94 -0.54 -19.16
C TYR A 337 24.67 0.20 -19.58
N ALA A 338 24.55 0.46 -20.88
CA ALA A 338 23.37 1.10 -21.45
C ALA A 338 22.24 0.08 -21.69
N THR A 339 21.00 0.50 -21.45
CA THR A 339 19.81 -0.25 -21.88
C THR A 339 19.69 -0.27 -23.40
N ASN A 340 18.86 -1.18 -23.94
CA ASN A 340 18.59 -1.22 -25.38
C ASN A 340 18.09 0.11 -25.93
N THR A 341 17.26 0.82 -25.16
CA THR A 341 16.71 2.12 -25.53
C THR A 341 17.83 3.15 -25.68
N VAL A 342 18.67 3.30 -24.65
CA VAL A 342 19.79 4.27 -24.69
C VAL A 342 20.80 3.91 -25.79
N ARG A 343 21.06 2.61 -26.04
CA ARG A 343 21.92 2.15 -27.14
C ARG A 343 21.40 2.56 -28.52
N LYS A 344 20.11 2.35 -28.78
CA LYS A 344 19.51 2.68 -30.09
C LYS A 344 19.43 4.17 -30.34
N HIS A 345 19.33 4.97 -29.27
CA HIS A 345 19.16 6.42 -29.30
C HIS A 345 20.38 7.16 -28.75
N GLN A 346 21.59 6.65 -29.05
CA GLN A 346 22.84 7.17 -28.49
C GLN A 346 23.09 8.64 -28.85
N GLN A 347 22.69 9.09 -30.05
CA GLN A 347 22.85 10.48 -30.47
C GLN A 347 22.03 11.42 -29.59
N THR A 348 20.75 11.12 -29.39
CA THR A 348 19.85 11.87 -28.52
C THR A 348 20.34 11.85 -27.08
N ALA A 349 20.74 10.70 -26.56
CA ALA A 349 21.34 10.60 -25.24
C ALA A 349 22.61 11.47 -25.13
N ALA A 350 23.51 11.43 -26.12
CA ALA A 350 24.75 12.21 -26.12
C ALA A 350 24.53 13.73 -26.21
N SER A 351 23.35 14.19 -26.67
CA SER A 351 23.02 15.61 -26.73
C SER A 351 22.99 16.32 -25.36
N MET A 352 22.86 15.56 -24.26
CA MET A 352 22.95 16.06 -22.88
C MET A 352 24.39 16.34 -22.41
N GLY A 353 25.39 16.14 -23.27
CA GLY A 353 26.81 16.31 -22.96
C GLY A 353 27.53 14.98 -22.66
N PRO A 354 28.82 15.03 -22.26
CA PRO A 354 29.62 13.83 -22.02
C PRO A 354 29.08 12.97 -20.87
N TYR A 355 29.30 11.65 -20.95
CA TYR A 355 28.96 10.72 -19.87
C TYR A 355 29.95 10.90 -18.73
N CYS A 356 29.47 11.31 -17.56
CA CYS A 356 30.29 11.45 -16.38
C CYS A 356 30.13 10.24 -15.46
N TRP A 357 31.25 9.66 -15.04
CA TRP A 357 31.33 8.49 -14.16
C TRP A 357 31.83 8.82 -12.76
N GLU A 358 32.25 10.05 -12.53
CA GLU A 358 32.65 10.51 -11.21
C GLU A 358 31.44 10.66 -10.29
N LEU A 359 31.61 10.32 -9.02
CA LEU A 359 30.55 10.42 -8.01
C LEU A 359 30.00 11.85 -7.88
N SER A 360 30.87 12.86 -8.05
CA SER A 360 30.54 14.28 -8.03
C SER A 360 29.40 14.64 -9.00
N CYS A 361 29.29 13.94 -10.13
CA CYS A 361 28.28 14.21 -11.15
C CYS A 361 26.86 13.77 -10.78
N PHE A 362 26.70 12.91 -9.77
CA PHE A 362 25.37 12.46 -9.31
C PHE A 362 24.74 13.39 -8.28
N GLY A 363 25.50 14.39 -7.81
CA GLY A 363 24.99 15.45 -6.94
C GLY A 363 24.52 14.95 -5.58
N GLN A 364 25.00 13.80 -5.09
CA GLN A 364 24.64 13.24 -3.78
C GLN A 364 25.91 12.78 -3.05
N ALA A 365 26.18 13.34 -1.89
CA ALA A 365 27.21 12.82 -0.99
C ALA A 365 26.76 11.47 -0.40
N VAL A 366 27.67 10.49 -0.43
CA VAL A 366 27.46 9.12 0.07
C VAL A 366 28.68 8.65 0.85
N ASP A 367 28.47 7.70 1.76
CA ASP A 367 29.49 7.10 2.62
C ASP A 367 30.35 6.06 1.88
N ASP A 368 29.76 5.35 0.92
CA ASP A 368 30.47 4.41 0.04
C ASP A 368 29.72 4.28 -1.31
N TYR A 369 30.42 3.84 -2.35
CA TYR A 369 29.82 3.57 -3.67
C TYR A 369 30.48 2.38 -4.37
N ARG A 370 29.71 1.70 -5.23
CA ARG A 370 30.22 0.62 -6.10
C ARG A 370 29.64 0.74 -7.49
N PHE A 371 30.47 0.43 -8.48
CA PHE A 371 29.99 0.17 -9.83
C PHE A 371 29.39 -1.23 -9.91
N VAL A 372 28.29 -1.34 -10.64
CA VAL A 372 27.58 -2.59 -10.90
C VAL A 372 27.64 -2.86 -12.40
N PRO A 373 28.21 -3.99 -12.85
CA PRO A 373 28.35 -4.32 -14.26
C PRO A 373 27.01 -4.72 -14.88
N MET A 374 26.02 -3.84 -14.82
CA MET A 374 24.67 -4.07 -15.31
C MET A 374 24.12 -2.80 -15.94
N HIS A 375 23.02 -2.93 -16.68
CA HIS A 375 22.18 -1.82 -17.09
C HIS A 375 20.86 -1.81 -16.32
N HIS A 376 20.10 -0.72 -16.41
CA HIS A 376 18.89 -0.52 -15.61
C HIS A 376 17.87 -1.65 -15.64
N ASP A 377 17.54 -2.18 -16.82
CA ASP A 377 16.60 -3.31 -16.90
C ASP A 377 17.14 -4.56 -16.17
N GLN A 378 18.47 -4.78 -16.15
CA GLN A 378 19.10 -5.90 -15.44
C GLN A 378 19.04 -5.72 -13.92
N MET A 379 19.03 -4.49 -13.41
CA MET A 379 18.82 -4.24 -11.98
C MET A 379 17.45 -4.76 -11.48
N TYR A 380 16.47 -4.96 -12.37
CA TYR A 380 15.19 -5.62 -12.03
C TYR A 380 15.21 -7.14 -12.25
N THR A 381 15.94 -7.61 -13.26
CA THR A 381 15.90 -9.03 -13.65
C THR A 381 17.01 -9.88 -13.03
N HIS A 382 18.07 -9.26 -12.51
CA HIS A 382 19.24 -9.89 -11.89
C HIS A 382 19.62 -9.31 -10.52
N PRO A 383 18.67 -9.17 -9.58
CA PRO A 383 18.96 -8.65 -8.24
C PRO A 383 19.98 -9.48 -7.45
N GLU A 384 20.18 -10.75 -7.78
CA GLU A 384 21.19 -11.62 -7.18
C GLU A 384 22.62 -11.07 -7.29
N VAL A 385 22.90 -10.22 -8.29
CA VAL A 385 24.24 -9.64 -8.51
C VAL A 385 24.61 -8.62 -7.44
N PHE A 386 23.64 -7.85 -6.91
CA PHE A 386 23.92 -6.74 -5.98
C PHE A 386 23.24 -6.88 -4.62
N ALA A 387 22.28 -7.79 -4.44
CA ALA A 387 21.49 -7.88 -3.22
C ALA A 387 22.37 -8.08 -1.97
N GLU A 388 23.42 -8.90 -2.04
CA GLU A 388 24.33 -9.12 -0.93
C GLU A 388 25.10 -7.85 -0.56
N ALA A 389 25.63 -7.12 -1.55
CA ALA A 389 26.31 -5.84 -1.32
C ALA A 389 25.37 -4.81 -0.66
N LEU A 390 24.12 -4.75 -1.11
CA LEU A 390 23.11 -3.86 -0.55
C LEU A 390 22.81 -4.19 0.91
N LEU A 391 22.59 -5.48 1.24
CA LEU A 391 22.31 -5.90 2.61
C LEU A 391 23.54 -5.67 3.51
N TYR A 392 24.74 -5.94 3.00
CA TYR A 392 25.98 -5.67 3.70
C TYR A 392 26.16 -4.17 3.99
N PHE A 393 25.81 -3.28 3.06
CA PHE A 393 25.82 -1.83 3.29
C PHE A 393 24.84 -1.41 4.37
N ILE A 394 23.62 -1.97 4.36
CA ILE A 394 22.63 -1.69 5.40
C ILE A 394 23.15 -2.06 6.78
N GLU A 395 23.87 -3.16 6.91
CA GLU A 395 24.41 -3.60 8.21
C GLU A 395 25.64 -2.77 8.60
N ASN A 396 26.61 -2.62 7.69
CA ASN A 396 27.97 -2.18 8.01
C ASN A 396 28.29 -0.73 7.62
N GLY A 397 27.43 -0.08 6.83
CA GLY A 397 27.64 1.29 6.33
C GLY A 397 28.67 1.43 5.21
N ASN A 398 29.12 0.33 4.62
CA ASN A 398 29.97 0.28 3.43
C ASN A 398 29.65 -1.00 2.64
N PHE A 399 30.03 -1.09 1.37
CA PHE A 399 29.73 -2.26 0.52
C PHE A 399 30.68 -3.45 0.73
N GLY A 400 31.68 -3.31 1.61
CA GLY A 400 32.65 -4.37 1.91
C GLY A 400 33.42 -4.82 0.67
N PRO A 401 33.80 -6.12 0.61
CA PRO A 401 34.45 -6.71 -0.56
C PRO A 401 33.47 -7.08 -1.68
N HIS A 402 32.16 -6.91 -1.46
CA HIS A 402 31.13 -7.22 -2.46
C HIS A 402 31.19 -6.23 -3.61
N LEU A 403 30.94 -6.74 -4.82
CA LEU A 403 31.12 -6.02 -6.08
C LEU A 403 32.56 -5.48 -6.15
N GLN A 404 33.46 -6.24 -6.79
CA GLN A 404 34.80 -5.72 -7.07
C GLN A 404 34.67 -4.34 -7.71
N SER A 405 35.58 -3.42 -7.38
CA SER A 405 35.57 -2.07 -7.93
C SER A 405 35.80 -2.11 -9.44
N VAL A 406 34.78 -2.45 -10.21
CA VAL A 406 34.82 -2.47 -11.67
C VAL A 406 34.92 -1.01 -12.07
N GLN A 407 36.05 -0.62 -12.67
CA GLN A 407 36.14 0.69 -13.32
C GLN A 407 35.00 0.79 -14.37
N PRO A 408 34.53 1.99 -14.70
CA PRO A 408 33.61 2.17 -15.82
C PRO A 408 34.10 1.40 -17.04
N VAL A 409 33.18 0.72 -17.71
CA VAL A 409 33.53 -0.13 -18.86
C VAL A 409 33.95 0.74 -20.04
N GLU A 410 34.95 0.28 -20.80
CA GLU A 410 35.50 1.02 -21.94
C GLU A 410 34.41 1.37 -22.98
N ASN A 411 33.49 0.44 -23.22
CA ASN A 411 32.34 0.68 -24.09
C ASN A 411 31.03 0.27 -23.40
N PRO A 412 30.24 1.23 -22.86
CA PRO A 412 28.98 0.93 -22.18
C PRO A 412 27.83 0.55 -23.12
N PHE A 413 28.00 0.72 -24.43
CA PHE A 413 26.97 0.46 -25.44
C PHE A 413 27.02 -0.95 -26.03
N ILE A 414 27.91 -1.83 -25.54
CA ILE A 414 27.87 -3.24 -25.91
C ILE A 414 26.73 -3.96 -25.20
N LYS A 415 26.30 -5.11 -25.73
CA LYS A 415 25.40 -6.01 -25.01
C LYS A 415 26.19 -6.75 -23.93
N HIS A 416 25.75 -6.60 -22.69
CA HIS A 416 26.30 -7.32 -21.55
C HIS A 416 25.29 -8.35 -21.05
N LYS A 417 25.77 -9.51 -20.62
CA LYS A 417 24.99 -10.51 -19.88
C LYS A 417 25.55 -10.57 -18.46
N PRO A 418 24.71 -10.36 -17.44
CA PRO A 418 25.13 -10.26 -16.05
C PRO A 418 25.54 -11.60 -15.45
#